data_AF-A0A946AU00-F1
#
_entry.id   AF-A0A946AU00-F1
#
_cell.length_a   1.000
_cell.length_b   1.000
_cell.length_c   1.000
_cell.angle_alpha   90.00
_cell.angle_beta   90.00
_cell.angle_gamma   90.00
#
_symmetry.space_group_name_H-M   'P 1'
#
loop_
_entity.id
_entity.type
_entity.pdbx_description
1 polymer ?
#
loop_
_entity_poly.entity_id
_entity_poly.type
_entity_poly.pdbx_seq_one_letter_code
_entity_poly.pdbx_strand_id
1 'polypeptide(L)'
;LDWLAGILICLLWLVVAVIFRLSSVSALVSYLSAPALIGLTAYWRGEDMPFALIYGAGIMACLATWRHRSNISRVLAGKEPRIGRS
;
A
#
# COMPACT_ATOMS: atom_id res chain seq x y z
N LEU A 1 4.05 15.05 7.73
CA LEU A 1 3.68 14.16 6.61
C LEU A 1 4.99 13.61 6.05
N ASP A 2 5.23 12.30 6.15
CA ASP A 2 6.49 11.69 5.70
C ASP A 2 6.46 11.44 4.19
N TRP A 3 6.98 12.42 3.44
CA TRP A 3 7.00 12.38 1.98
C TRP A 3 7.93 11.28 1.44
N LEU A 4 8.97 10.87 2.18
CA LEU A 4 9.84 9.76 1.81
C LEU A 4 9.06 8.44 1.81
N ALA A 5 8.30 8.20 2.89
CA ALA A 5 7.45 7.02 2.99
C ALA A 5 6.43 6.98 1.85
N GLY A 6 5.82 8.12 1.50
CA GLY A 6 4.91 8.22 0.36
C GLY A 6 5.56 7.81 -0.97
N ILE A 7 6.78 8.28 -1.24
CA ILE A 7 7.53 7.89 -2.44
C ILE A 7 7.83 6.38 -2.45
N LEU A 8 8.26 5.81 -1.31
CA LEU A 8 8.56 4.38 -1.21
C LEU A 8 7.31 3.52 -1.42
N ILE A 9 6.16 3.94 -0.89
CA ILE A 9 4.87 3.27 -1.10
C ILE A 9 4.48 3.30 -2.58
N CYS A 10 4.63 4.44 -3.26
CA CYS A 10 4.37 4.55 -4.70
C CYS A 10 5.33 3.70 -5.54
N LEU A 11 6.61 3.64 -5.17
CA LEU A 11 7.61 2.80 -5.82
C LEU A 11 7.27 1.32 -5.66
N LEU A 12 6.91 0.90 -4.45
CA LEU A 12 6.49 -0.47 -4.18
C LEU A 12 5.25 -0.84 -5.00
N TRP A 13 4.26 0.06 -5.06
CA TRP A 13 3.09 -0.10 -5.92
C TRP A 13 3.50 -0.35 -7.37
N LEU A 14 4.40 0.48 -7.91
CA LEU A 14 4.83 0.38 -9.30
C LEU A 14 5.58 -0.93 -9.58
N VAL A 15 6.49 -1.35 -8.69
CA VAL A 15 7.23 -2.60 -8.81
C VAL A 15 6.29 -3.80 -8.81
N VAL A 16 5.34 -3.85 -7.86
CA VAL A 16 4.36 -4.94 -7.79
C VAL A 16 3.43 -4.90 -9.02
N ALA A 17 3.06 -3.72 -9.51
CA ALA A 17 2.22 -3.56 -10.69
C ALA A 17 2.89 -4.06 -11.96
N VAL A 18 4.20 -3.82 -12.12
CA VAL A 18 4.96 -4.30 -13.28
C VAL A 18 5.16 -5.81 -13.23
N ILE A 19 5.45 -6.38 -12.04
CA ILE A 19 5.70 -7.81 -11.87
C ILE A 19 4.40 -8.62 -12.03
N PHE A 20 3.37 -8.26 -11.28
CA PHE A 20 2.13 -9.04 -11.23
C PHE A 20 1.12 -8.62 -12.32
N ARG A 21 1.30 -7.45 -12.95
CA ARG A 21 0.33 -6.84 -13.89
C ARG A 21 -1.09 -6.78 -13.31
N LEU A 22 -1.19 -6.62 -12.00
CA LEU A 22 -2.45 -6.57 -11.26
C LEU A 22 -2.45 -5.32 -10.38
N SER A 23 -3.26 -4.32 -10.75
CA SER A 23 -3.31 -3.04 -10.04
C SER A 23 -3.75 -3.19 -8.57
N SER A 24 -4.66 -4.13 -8.31
CA SER A 24 -5.21 -4.32 -6.97
C SER A 24 -4.30 -5.08 -6.03
N VAL A 25 -3.54 -6.05 -6.54
CA VAL A 25 -2.48 -6.71 -5.75
C VAL A 25 -1.42 -5.68 -5.36
N SER A 26 -1.06 -4.82 -6.30
CA SER A 26 -0.11 -3.71 -6.07
C SER A 26 -0.59 -2.74 -5.01
N ALA A 27 -1.87 -2.34 -5.06
CA ALA A 27 -2.48 -1.50 -4.04
C ALA A 27 -2.44 -2.19 -2.67
N LEU A 28 -2.84 -3.46 -2.58
CA LEU A 28 -2.90 -4.20 -1.32
C LEU A 28 -1.52 -4.32 -0.66
N VAL A 29 -0.50 -4.70 -1.43
CA VAL A 29 0.88 -4.81 -0.94
C VAL A 29 1.36 -3.45 -0.44
N SER A 30 1.11 -2.38 -1.20
CA SER A 30 1.51 -1.02 -0.81
C SER A 30 0.86 -0.56 0.50
N TYR A 31 -0.43 -0.86 0.70
CA TYR A 31 -1.13 -0.55 1.95
C TYR A 31 -0.61 -1.35 3.13
N LEU A 32 -0.35 -2.67 2.96
CA LEU A 32 0.22 -3.49 4.03
C LEU A 32 1.64 -3.06 4.40
N SER A 33 2.43 -2.61 3.43
CA SER A 33 3.81 -2.17 3.65
C SER A 33 3.91 -0.75 4.19
N ALA A 34 2.85 0.07 4.11
CA ALA A 34 2.86 1.46 4.55
C ALA A 34 3.33 1.66 6.01
N PRO A 35 2.78 0.98 7.04
CA PRO A 35 3.25 1.15 8.42
C PRO A 35 4.71 0.70 8.61
N ALA A 36 5.16 -0.34 7.91
CA ALA A 36 6.55 -0.79 7.97
C ALA A 36 7.51 0.24 7.34
N LEU A 37 7.12 0.83 6.20
CA LEU A 37 7.89 1.86 5.51
C LEU A 37 7.97 3.15 6.32
N ILE A 38 6.87 3.58 6.93
CA ILE A 38 6.82 4.75 7.82
C ILE A 38 7.70 4.51 9.07
N GLY A 39 7.65 3.31 9.65
CA GLY A 39 8.51 2.95 10.79
C GLY A 39 9.99 2.95 10.42
N LEU A 40 10.33 2.45 9.23
CA LEU A 40 11.70 2.42 8.73
C LEU A 40 12.26 3.83 8.49
N THR A 41 11.48 4.73 7.89
CA THR A 41 11.90 6.12 7.64
C THR A 41 12.03 6.92 8.93
N ALA A 42 11.13 6.71 9.89
CA ALA A 42 11.21 7.33 11.22
C ALA A 42 12.48 6.86 11.98
N TYR A 43 12.75 5.55 11.98
CA TYR A 43 13.96 4.98 12.59
C TYR A 43 15.23 5.55 11.97
N TRP A 44 15.28 5.65 10.64
CA TRP A 44 16.43 6.24 9.92
C TRP A 44 16.69 7.71 10.26
N ARG A 45 15.65 8.45 10.63
CA ARG A 45 15.75 9.86 11.02
C ARG A 45 16.05 10.08 12.50
N GLY A 46 16.02 9.00 13.30
CA GLY A 46 16.15 9.10 14.76
C GLY A 46 14.99 9.84 15.42
N GLU A 47 13.83 9.91 14.76
CA GLU A 47 12.63 10.55 15.31
C GLU A 47 11.80 9.54 16.10
N ASP A 48 11.32 9.94 17.27
CA ASP A 48 10.32 9.17 18.01
C ASP A 48 9.04 9.08 17.19
N MET A 49 8.61 7.85 16.88
CA MET A 49 7.42 7.65 16.06
C MET A 49 6.16 8.08 16.83
N PRO A 50 5.47 9.16 16.42
CA PRO A 50 4.32 9.63 17.16
C PRO A 50 3.18 8.63 16.97
N PHE A 51 2.58 8.18 18.08
CA PHE A 51 1.48 7.21 18.07
C PHE A 51 0.35 7.58 17.09
N ALA A 52 0.08 8.88 16.93
CA ALA A 52 -0.91 9.39 15.97
C ALA A 52 -0.66 8.97 14.51
N LEU A 53 0.61 8.85 14.08
CA LEU A 53 0.98 8.39 12.75
C LEU A 53 0.69 6.90 12.55
N ILE A 54 0.93 6.08 13.58
CA ILE A 54 0.64 4.64 13.57
C ILE A 54 -0.87 4.42 13.50
N TYR A 55 -1.64 5.08 14.36
CA TYR A 55 -3.10 4.98 14.34
C TYR A 55 -3.68 5.51 13.03
N GLY A 56 -3.19 6.64 12.53
CA GLY A 56 -3.61 7.21 11.25
C GLY A 56 -3.31 6.28 10.07
N ALA A 57 -2.11 5.70 10.01
CA ALA A 57 -1.72 4.73 8.98
C ALA A 57 -2.57 3.45 9.06
N GLY A 58 -2.84 2.96 10.27
CA GLY A 58 -3.72 1.81 10.49
C GLY A 58 -5.15 2.06 10.02
N ILE A 59 -5.73 3.21 10.35
CA ILE A 59 -7.08 3.60 9.90
C ILE A 59 -7.11 3.71 8.37
N MET A 60 -6.12 4.35 7.77
CA MET A 60 -6.02 4.47 6.31
C MET A 60 -5.85 3.11 5.63
N ALA A 61 -5.05 2.20 6.19
CA ALA A 61 -4.90 0.83 5.69
C ALA A 61 -6.22 0.05 5.79
N CYS A 62 -6.95 0.16 6.90
CA CYS A 62 -8.26 -0.45 7.07
C CYS A 62 -9.29 0.11 6.08
N LEU A 63 -9.39 1.44 5.95
CA LEU A 63 -10.29 2.09 5.00
C LEU A 63 -9.96 1.73 3.56
N ALA A 64 -8.68 1.70 3.21
CA ALA A 64 -8.22 1.27 1.90
C ALA A 64 -8.62 -0.18 1.62
N THR A 65 -8.35 -1.09 2.56
CA THR A 65 -8.73 -2.50 2.44
C THR A 65 -10.25 -2.64 2.24
N TRP A 66 -11.05 -1.89 3.00
CA TRP A 66 -12.51 -1.88 2.86
C TRP A 66 -12.99 -1.30 1.53
N ARG A 67 -12.35 -0.23 1.03
CA ARG A 67 -12.63 0.39 -0.27
C ARG A 67 -12.30 -0.57 -1.42
N HIS A 68 -11.23 -1.35 -1.28
CA HIS A 68 -10.75 -2.29 -2.29
C HIS A 68 -11.38 -3.69 -2.20
N ARG A 69 -12.37 -3.93 -1.33
CA ARG A 69 -13.05 -5.24 -1.23
C ARG A 69 -13.57 -5.79 -2.57
N SER A 70 -14.06 -4.92 -3.44
CA SER A 70 -14.54 -5.29 -4.79
C SER A 70 -13.39 -5.74 -5.69
N ASN A 71 -12.23 -5.10 -5.56
CA ASN A 71 -11.01 -5.50 -6.25
C ASN A 71 -10.50 -6.84 -5.72
N ILE A 72 -10.42 -7.01 -4.39
CA ILE A 72 -10.01 -8.26 -3.75
C ILE A 72 -10.93 -9.42 -4.17
N SER A 73 -12.24 -9.19 -4.22
CA SER A 73 -13.21 -10.18 -4.71
C SER A 73 -12.98 -10.56 -6.17
N ARG A 74 -12.61 -9.60 -7.04
CA ARG A 74 -12.26 -9.87 -8.45
C ARG A 74 -10.94 -10.64 -8.60
N VAL A 75 -9.94 -10.35 -7.77
CA VAL A 75 -8.69 -11.12 -7.68
C VAL A 75 -8.99 -12.57 -7.29
N LEU A 76 -9.73 -12.77 -6.21
CA LEU A 76 -10.12 -14.09 -5.71
C LEU A 76 -10.94 -14.87 -6.75
N ALA A 77 -11.77 -14.19 -7.53
CA ALA A 77 -12.54 -14.78 -8.61
C ALA A 77 -11.73 -14.99 -9.90
N GLY A 78 -10.47 -14.56 -9.97
CA GLY A 78 -9.64 -14.60 -11.18
C GLY A 78 -10.15 -13.70 -12.32
N LYS A 79 -11.08 -12.80 -12.04
CA LYS A 79 -11.76 -11.91 -13.02
C LYS A 79 -11.09 -10.55 -13.13
N GLU A 80 -9.97 -10.34 -12.46
CA GLU A 80 -9.34 -9.03 -12.47
C GLU A 80 -8.61 -8.78 -13.79
N PRO A 81 -8.94 -7.69 -14.52
CA PRO A 81 -8.26 -7.36 -15.76
C PRO A 81 -6.79 -7.08 -15.47
N ARG A 82 -5.92 -7.79 -16.19
CA ARG A 82 -4.49 -7.53 -16.13
C ARG A 82 -4.20 -6.17 -16.75
N ILE A 83 -3.29 -5.42 -16.14
CA ILE A 83 -2.79 -4.16 -16.68
C ILE A 83 -2.31 -4.42 -18.12
N GLY A 84 -2.90 -3.70 -19.08
CA GLY A 84 -2.60 -3.84 -20.52
C GLY A 84 -3.47 -4.83 -21.31
N ARG A 85 -4.50 -5.44 -20.70
CA ARG A 85 -5.54 -6.18 -21.43
C ARG A 85 -6.86 -5.39 -21.37
N SER A 86 -7.14 -4.68 -22.46
CA SER A 86 -8.46 -4.14 -22.80
C SER A 86 -9.40 -5.26 -23.24
#